data_AF-A0A828T2P1-F1
#
_entry.id   AF-A0A828T2P1-F1
#
_cell.length_a   1.000
_cell.length_b   1.000
_cell.length_c   1.000
_cell.angle_alpha   90.00
_cell.angle_beta   90.00
_cell.angle_gamma   90.00
#
_symmetry.space_group_name_H-M   'P 1'
#
loop_
_entity.id
_entity.type
_entity.pdbx_description
1 polymer ?
#
loop_
_entity_poly.entity_id
_entity_poly.type
_entity_poly.pdbx_seq_one_letter_code
_entity_poly.pdbx_strand_id
1 'polypeptide(L)'
;MEIKRDAYLQQLIERKDNGMIKVITGIRRCGKSFLLFTIFKRYLLENGVDTDHIIEIALDGIENEELRDPKVCYKFIKDAMKDSKKYYLLLDEVQFMPRFEEVLNSLIPEGQANSMV
;
A
#
# COMPACT_ATOMS: atom_id res chain seq x y z
N MET A 1 -1.05 24.96 -5.97
CA MET A 1 -1.97 24.31 -6.92
C MET A 1 -1.70 22.81 -6.85
N GLU A 2 -2.63 22.04 -6.31
CA GLU A 2 -2.50 20.57 -6.24
C GLU A 2 -2.96 19.98 -7.58
N ILE A 3 -2.09 19.23 -8.25
CA ILE A 3 -2.48 18.51 -9.47
C ILE A 3 -3.24 17.26 -9.02
N LYS A 4 -4.54 17.22 -9.28
CA LYS A 4 -5.45 16.21 -8.72
C LYS A 4 -5.22 14.76 -9.20
N ARG A 5 -4.47 14.58 -10.31
CA ARG A 5 -4.16 13.26 -10.92
C ARG A 5 -5.39 12.36 -11.11
N ASP A 6 -6.54 12.97 -11.44
CA ASP A 6 -7.85 12.31 -11.40
C ASP A 6 -7.88 10.99 -12.19
N ALA A 7 -7.27 10.94 -13.38
CA ALA A 7 -7.24 9.73 -14.20
C ALA A 7 -6.51 8.55 -13.53
N TYR A 8 -5.39 8.80 -12.85
CA TYR A 8 -4.65 7.77 -12.13
C TYR A 8 -5.37 7.36 -10.85
N LEU A 9 -5.95 8.33 -10.14
CA LEU A 9 -6.76 8.06 -8.96
C LEU A 9 -7.95 7.16 -9.30
N GLN A 10 -8.68 7.44 -10.39
CA GLN A 10 -9.81 6.63 -10.82
C GLN A 10 -9.40 5.17 -11.11
N GLN A 11 -8.25 4.95 -11.75
CA GLN A 11 -7.75 3.58 -11.98
C GLN A 11 -7.50 2.81 -10.67
N LEU A 12 -7.06 3.51 -9.61
CA LEU A 12 -6.88 2.91 -8.29
C LEU A 12 -8.24 2.62 -7.66
N ILE A 13 -9.17 3.57 -7.71
CA ILE A 13 -10.53 3.43 -7.17
C ILE A 13 -11.27 2.24 -7.78
N GLU A 14 -11.29 2.14 -9.11
CA GLU A 14 -12.01 1.08 -9.84
C GLU A 14 -11.50 -0.31 -9.50
N ARG A 15 -10.23 -0.42 -9.09
CA ARG A 15 -9.56 -1.71 -8.89
C ARG A 15 -9.36 -2.06 -7.43
N LYS A 16 -9.60 -1.14 -6.49
CA LYS A 16 -9.14 -1.29 -5.10
C LYS A 16 -9.70 -2.51 -4.37
N ASP A 17 -10.90 -3.00 -4.69
CA ASP A 17 -11.60 -4.02 -3.89
C ASP A 17 -11.68 -5.43 -4.49
N ASN A 18 -10.91 -5.71 -5.55
CA ASN A 18 -10.97 -7.02 -6.22
C ASN A 18 -10.01 -8.08 -5.62
N GLY A 19 -9.42 -7.82 -4.44
CA GLY A 19 -8.54 -8.79 -3.76
C GLY A 19 -7.21 -9.06 -4.47
N MET A 20 -6.87 -8.29 -5.50
CA MET A 20 -5.59 -8.41 -6.20
C MET A 20 -4.67 -7.25 -5.83
N ILE A 21 -3.36 -7.52 -5.78
CA ILE A 21 -2.31 -6.50 -5.64
C ILE A 21 -2.42 -5.52 -6.81
N LYS A 22 -2.27 -4.22 -6.55
CA LYS A 22 -2.08 -3.19 -7.57
C LYS A 22 -0.66 -2.72 -7.51
N VAL A 23 0.01 -2.67 -8.66
CA VAL A 23 1.38 -2.20 -8.78
C VAL A 23 1.37 -0.93 -9.63
N ILE A 24 1.89 0.17 -9.08
CA ILE A 24 2.01 1.48 -9.70
C ILE A 24 3.44 1.65 -10.19
N THR A 25 3.68 1.34 -11.46
CA THR A 25 4.98 1.59 -12.10
C THR A 25 5.04 2.96 -12.76
N GLY A 26 6.23 3.55 -12.85
CA GLY A 26 6.45 4.79 -13.58
C GLY A 26 7.85 5.37 -13.36
N ILE A 27 8.24 6.32 -14.20
CA ILE A 27 9.59 6.93 -14.17
C ILE A 27 9.86 7.62 -12.81
N ARG A 28 11.12 7.65 -12.38
CA ARG A 28 11.54 8.35 -11.15
C ARG A 28 11.08 9.82 -11.18
N ARG A 29 10.67 10.35 -10.02
CA ARG A 29 10.14 11.72 -9.84
C ARG A 29 8.83 12.03 -10.58
N CYS A 30 8.11 11.03 -11.08
CA CYS A 30 6.75 11.25 -11.61
C CYS A 30 5.67 11.36 -10.51
N GLY A 31 6.02 11.35 -9.21
CA GLY A 31 5.12 11.60 -8.08
C GLY A 31 4.19 10.44 -7.70
N LYS A 32 4.66 9.20 -7.80
CA LYS A 32 3.90 7.99 -7.41
C LYS A 32 3.62 7.95 -5.91
N SER A 33 4.64 8.20 -5.09
CA SER A 33 4.52 8.28 -3.63
C SER A 33 3.47 9.32 -3.22
N PHE A 34 3.44 10.47 -3.90
CA PHE A 34 2.41 11.50 -3.67
C PHE A 34 1.01 11.02 -4.06
N LEU A 35 0.86 10.32 -5.19
CA LEU A 35 -0.41 9.72 -5.58
C LEU A 35 -0.89 8.70 -4.53
N LEU A 36 0.02 7.86 -4.01
CA LEU A 36 -0.30 6.78 -3.09
C LEU A 36 -0.56 7.29 -1.65
N PHE A 37 0.43 7.92 -1.04
CA PHE A 37 0.40 8.33 0.38
C PHE A 37 -0.37 9.61 0.65
N THR A 38 -0.63 10.43 -0.38
CA THR A 38 -1.40 11.67 -0.20
C THR A 38 -2.78 11.58 -0.84
N ILE A 39 -2.84 11.46 -2.17
CA ILE A 39 -4.12 11.58 -2.89
C ILE A 39 -5.02 10.37 -2.59
N PHE A 40 -4.50 9.15 -2.76
CA PHE A 40 -5.29 7.95 -2.57
C PHE A 40 -5.62 7.70 -1.10
N LYS A 41 -4.66 7.89 -0.19
CA LYS A 41 -4.92 7.86 1.26
C LYS A 41 -6.06 8.81 1.65
N ARG A 42 -6.01 10.08 1.19
CA ARG A 42 -7.08 11.05 1.46
C ARG A 42 -8.43 10.56 0.93
N TYR A 43 -8.46 10.01 -0.28
CA TYR A 43 -9.68 9.40 -0.82
C TYR A 43 -10.21 8.27 0.07
N LEU A 44 -9.34 7.36 0.55
CA LEU A 44 -9.78 6.28 1.45
C LEU A 44 -10.41 6.82 2.74
N LEU A 45 -9.77 7.80 3.37
CA LEU A 45 -10.26 8.43 4.60
C LEU A 45 -11.60 9.14 4.38
N GLU A 46 -11.72 9.91 3.29
CA GLU A 46 -12.96 10.61 2.92
C GLU A 46 -14.11 9.65 2.60
N ASN A 47 -13.80 8.39 2.26
CA ASN A 47 -14.78 7.34 1.97
C ASN A 47 -14.96 6.36 3.14
N GLY A 48 -14.59 6.75 4.36
CA GLY A 48 -14.92 6.02 5.59
C GLY A 48 -14.01 4.85 5.92
N VAL A 49 -12.80 4.80 5.36
CA VAL A 49 -11.75 3.89 5.84
C VAL A 49 -11.11 4.49 7.08
N ASP A 50 -11.09 3.74 8.17
CA ASP A 50 -10.46 4.17 9.40
C ASP A 50 -8.93 4.25 9.24
N THR A 51 -8.30 5.21 9.92
CA THR A 51 -6.85 5.47 9.79
C THR A 51 -6.00 4.28 10.21
N ASP A 52 -6.46 3.49 11.18
CA ASP A 52 -5.80 2.27 11.66
C ASP A 52 -5.98 1.09 10.70
N HIS A 53 -6.84 1.22 9.69
CA HIS A 53 -7.00 0.25 8.60
C HIS A 53 -6.16 0.60 7.35
N ILE A 54 -5.29 1.62 7.46
CA ILE A 54 -4.35 2.02 6.40
C ILE A 54 -2.93 1.83 6.94
N ILE A 55 -2.16 0.96 6.29
CA ILE A 55 -0.76 0.69 6.64
C ILE A 55 0.13 1.26 5.55
N GLU A 56 1.06 2.14 5.91
CA GLU A 56 1.97 2.81 4.98
C GLU A 56 3.42 2.41 5.28
N ILE A 57 4.16 1.99 4.24
CA ILE A 57 5.58 1.65 4.38
C ILE A 57 6.35 2.19 3.17
N ALA A 58 7.31 3.08 3.41
CA ALA A 58 8.27 3.55 2.40
C ALA A 58 9.62 2.87 2.64
N LEU A 59 10.02 1.94 1.77
CA LEU A 59 11.17 1.05 2.01
C LEU A 59 12.53 1.68 1.68
N ASP A 60 12.55 2.84 1.03
CA ASP A 60 13.77 3.61 0.76
C ASP A 60 14.25 4.43 1.97
N GLY A 61 13.36 4.71 2.93
CA GLY A 61 13.67 5.32 4.21
C GLY A 61 14.59 4.46 5.07
N ILE A 62 15.50 5.09 5.80
CA ILE A 62 16.44 4.39 6.70
C ILE A 62 15.72 3.84 7.94
N GLU A 63 14.65 4.51 8.37
CA GLU A 63 13.78 4.11 9.46
C GLU A 63 13.07 2.77 9.19
N ASN A 64 12.91 2.39 7.92
CA ASN A 64 12.25 1.16 7.48
C ASN A 64 13.24 0.13 6.92
N GLU A 65 14.55 0.29 7.15
CA GLU A 65 15.56 -0.63 6.63
C GLU A 65 15.32 -2.07 7.09
N GLU A 66 14.91 -2.29 8.34
CA GLU A 66 14.58 -3.63 8.86
C GLU A 66 13.36 -4.23 8.16
N LEU A 67 12.41 -3.40 7.71
CA LEU A 67 11.23 -3.83 6.96
C LEU A 67 11.57 -4.25 5.52
N ARG A 68 12.81 -4.13 5.07
CA ARG A 68 13.27 -4.73 3.81
C ARG A 68 13.44 -6.24 3.93
N ASP A 69 13.56 -6.79 5.15
CA ASP A 69 13.48 -8.23 5.36
C ASP A 69 12.01 -8.70 5.20
N PRO A 70 11.74 -9.68 4.32
CA PRO A 70 10.38 -10.14 4.04
C PRO A 70 9.62 -10.66 5.26
N LYS A 71 10.32 -11.38 6.16
CA LYS A 71 9.69 -11.98 7.33
C LYS A 71 9.40 -10.92 8.38
N VAL A 72 10.32 -9.97 8.56
CA VAL A 72 10.11 -8.82 9.46
C VAL A 72 8.94 -7.99 8.97
N CYS A 73 8.87 -7.67 7.69
CA CYS A 73 7.75 -6.91 7.12
C CYS A 73 6.42 -7.64 7.24
N TYR A 74 6.38 -8.93 6.90
CA TYR A 74 5.17 -9.74 7.06
C TYR A 74 4.66 -9.70 8.50
N LYS A 75 5.56 -9.91 9.47
CA LYS A 75 5.21 -9.86 10.89
C LYS A 75 4.73 -8.47 11.30
N PHE A 76 5.43 -7.41 10.89
CA PHE A 76 5.03 -6.02 11.16
C PHE A 76 3.61 -5.73 10.67
N ILE A 77 3.28 -6.12 9.43
CA ILE A 77 1.94 -5.92 8.87
C ILE A 77 0.90 -6.72 9.66
N LYS A 78 1.18 -7.99 9.95
CA LYS A 78 0.25 -8.85 10.73
C LYS A 78 0.01 -8.33 12.14
N ASP A 79 1.04 -7.82 12.81
CA ASP A 79 0.94 -7.25 14.16
C ASP A 79 0.18 -5.91 14.15
N ALA A 80 0.24 -5.16 13.05
CA ALA A 80 -0.53 -3.93 12.86
C ALA A 80 -2.03 -4.18 12.58
N MET A 81 -2.38 -5.31 11.97
CA MET A 81 -3.76 -5.70 11.73
C MET A 81 -4.43 -6.19 13.03
N LYS A 82 -5.36 -5.41 13.56
CA LYS A 82 -6.00 -5.66 14.87
C LYS A 82 -7.30 -6.43 14.81
N ASP A 83 -7.90 -6.53 13.63
CA ASP A 83 -9.16 -7.22 13.42
C ASP A 83 -9.20 -7.88 12.04
N SER A 84 -10.30 -8.57 11.76
CA SER A 84 -10.52 -9.27 10.49
C SER A 84 -11.21 -8.39 9.43
N LYS A 85 -11.26 -7.07 9.62
CA LYS A 85 -11.83 -6.18 8.60
C LYS A 85 -10.78 -5.94 7.51
N LYS A 86 -11.20 -5.19 6.50
CA LYS A 86 -10.36 -4.83 5.36
C LYS A 86 -9.26 -3.84 5.77
N TYR A 87 -8.03 -4.11 5.34
CA TYR A 87 -6.90 -3.17 5.42
C TYR A 87 -6.43 -2.76 4.02
N TYR A 88 -5.96 -1.53 3.91
CA TYR A 88 -5.26 -1.02 2.74
C TYR A 88 -3.77 -0.92 3.06
N LEU A 89 -2.98 -1.77 2.41
CA LEU A 89 -1.53 -1.70 2.49
C LEU A 89 -1.00 -0.83 1.36
N LEU A 90 -0.31 0.26 1.71
CA LEU A 90 0.35 1.18 0.79
C LEU A 90 1.86 1.00 0.93
N LEU A 91 2.50 0.35 -0.03
CA LEU A 91 3.95 0.17 -0.05
C LEU A 91 4.58 1.05 -1.13
N ASP A 92 5.74 1.64 -0.84
CA ASP A 92 6.55 2.33 -1.85
C ASP A 92 7.96 1.74 -1.90
N GLU A 93 8.56 1.83 -3.08
CA GLU A 93 9.91 1.35 -3.39
C GLU A 93 10.11 -0.14 -3.01
N VAL A 94 9.12 -1.00 -3.31
CA VAL A 94 9.15 -2.45 -2.97
C VAL A 94 10.31 -3.23 -3.54
N GLN A 95 11.00 -2.72 -4.55
CA GLN A 95 12.22 -3.34 -5.06
C GLN A 95 13.36 -3.40 -4.02
N PHE A 96 13.29 -2.64 -2.92
CA PHE A 96 14.22 -2.77 -1.79
C PHE A 96 13.96 -4.00 -0.92
N MET A 97 12.80 -4.65 -1.07
CA MET A 97 12.46 -5.89 -0.36
C MET A 97 12.58 -7.09 -1.30
N PRO A 98 13.56 -7.98 -1.10
CA PRO A 98 13.65 -9.22 -1.88
C PRO A 98 12.39 -10.06 -1.71
N ARG A 99 11.85 -10.68 -2.77
CA ARG A 99 10.68 -11.58 -2.68
C ARG A 99 9.43 -10.91 -2.08
N PHE A 100 9.26 -9.60 -2.29
CA PHE A 100 8.09 -8.87 -1.79
C PHE A 100 6.76 -9.48 -2.28
N GLU A 101 6.75 -10.13 -3.44
CA GLU A 101 5.56 -10.79 -3.98
C GLU A 101 5.06 -11.90 -3.06
N GLU A 102 5.96 -12.65 -2.42
CA GLU A 102 5.61 -13.71 -1.48
C GLU A 102 4.95 -13.14 -0.22
N VAL A 103 5.46 -12.02 0.28
CA VAL A 103 4.88 -11.32 1.45
C VAL A 103 3.45 -10.90 1.13
N LEU A 104 3.27 -10.22 0.00
CA LEU A 104 1.96 -9.74 -0.44
C LEU A 104 0.98 -10.90 -0.68
N ASN A 105 1.41 -11.93 -1.40
CA ASN A 105 0.58 -13.11 -1.67
C ASN A 105 0.20 -13.87 -0.39
N SER A 106 1.01 -13.79 0.66
CA SER A 106 0.71 -14.41 1.96
C SER A 106 -0.29 -13.60 2.80
N LEU A 107 -0.58 -12.35 2.42
CA LEU A 107 -1.54 -11.46 3.10
C LEU A 107 -2.94 -11.47 2.47
N ILE A 108 -3.04 -11.89 1.21
CA ILE A 108 -4.27 -12.01 0.42
C ILE A 108 -5.17 -13.24 0.73
N PRO A 109 -4.72 -14.39 1.29
CA PRO A 109 -5.50 -15.64 1.30
C PRO A 109 -6.86 -15.58 2.01
N GLU A 110 -7.15 -14.55 2.80
CA GLU A 110 -8.39 -14.45 3.60
C GLU A 110 -9.34 -13.33 3.14
N GLY A 111 -9.07 -12.62 2.04
CA GLY A 111 -9.92 -11.51 1.57
C GLY A 111 -9.94 -10.28 2.50
N GLN A 112 -9.03 -10.24 3.49
CA GLN A 112 -8.93 -9.20 4.52
C GLN A 112 -8.00 -8.04 4.13
N ALA A 113 -7.25 -8.14 3.04
CA ALA A 113 -6.28 -7.12 2.64
C ALA A 113 -6.41 -6.76 1.16
N ASN A 114 -6.43 -5.45 0.86
CA ASN A 114 -6.13 -4.92 -0.46
C ASN A 114 -4.72 -4.32 -0.41
N SER A 115 -3.84 -4.76 -1.30
CA SER A 115 -2.49 -4.20 -1.38
C SER A 115 -2.34 -3.30 -2.60
N MET A 116 -1.87 -2.08 -2.36
CA MET A 116 -1.46 -1.13 -3.37
C MET A 116 0.02 -0.81 -3.17
N VAL A 117 0.77 -1.05 -4.23
CA VAL A 117 2.22 -1.11 -4.30
C VAL A 117 2.67 -0.26 -5.48
#